data_AF-A0A497RWM0-F1
#
_entry.id   AF-A0A497RWM0-F1
#
_cell.length_a   1.000
_cell.length_b   1.000
_cell.length_c   1.000
_cell.angle_alpha   90.00
_cell.angle_beta   90.00
_cell.angle_gamma   90.00
#
_symmetry.space_group_name_H-M   'P 1'
#
loop_
_entity.id
_entity.type
_entity.pdbx_description
1 polymer ?
#
loop_
_entity_poly.entity_id
_entity_poly.type
_entity_poly.pdbx_seq_one_letter_code
_entity_poly.pdbx_strand_id
1 'polypeptide(L)'
;MSTSGKGKLLEVSGEFPKTHNLIFLLRELGKYHKKNEIERFLKENITGLSRLVDIYITSRYMVREFYKEDVDLAINLFKKLEKSLR
;
A
#
# COMPACT_ATOMS: atom_id res chain seq x y z
N MET A 1 12.04 4.81 -26.38
CA MET A 1 10.93 3.90 -26.00
C MET A 1 11.10 3.55 -24.54
N SER A 2 10.06 3.81 -23.77
CA SER A 2 9.99 3.76 -22.31
C SER A 2 9.95 2.32 -21.82
N THR A 3 10.85 1.94 -20.91
CA THR A 3 10.66 0.76 -20.05
C THR A 3 10.69 1.23 -18.59
N SER A 4 9.52 1.10 -17.98
CA SER A 4 9.14 1.58 -16.65
C SER A 4 10.18 1.32 -15.56
N GLY A 5 10.32 2.28 -14.63
CA GLY A 5 11.18 2.24 -13.45
C GLY A 5 10.98 1.07 -12.47
N LYS A 6 10.17 0.07 -12.81
CA LYS A 6 10.06 -1.21 -12.11
C LYS A 6 11.31 -2.09 -12.27
N GLY A 7 12.01 -2.02 -13.41
CA GLY A 7 13.14 -2.92 -13.69
C GLY A 7 14.37 -2.65 -12.81
N LYS A 8 14.67 -1.37 -12.53
CA LYS A 8 15.90 -0.97 -11.83
C LYS A 8 15.86 -1.23 -10.32
N LEU A 9 14.68 -1.38 -9.73
CA LEU A 9 14.51 -1.69 -8.30
C LEU A 9 14.64 -3.19 -8.01
N LEU A 10 14.43 -4.05 -9.01
CA LEU A 10 14.52 -5.50 -8.87
C LEU A 10 15.97 -6.00 -8.79
N GLU A 11 16.89 -5.30 -9.46
CA GLU A 11 18.30 -5.71 -9.59
C GLU A 11 19.14 -5.43 -8.34
N VAL A 12 18.70 -4.52 -7.47
CA VAL A 12 19.57 -3.97 -6.41
C VAL A 12 19.36 -4.62 -5.03
N SER A 13 18.18 -5.16 -4.71
CA SER A 13 17.92 -5.58 -3.32
C SER A 13 17.94 -7.08 -3.06
N GLY A 14 17.77 -7.95 -4.06
CA GLY A 14 17.73 -9.42 -3.88
C GLY A 14 16.58 -9.94 -2.99
N GLU A 15 15.99 -9.09 -2.16
CA GLU A 15 14.80 -9.29 -1.37
C GLU A 15 14.02 -7.97 -1.41
N PHE A 16 12.90 -7.95 -2.15
CA PHE A 16 11.81 -7.02 -1.83
C PHE A 16 11.42 -7.30 -0.38
N PRO A 17 11.14 -6.30 0.48
CA PRO A 17 10.83 -6.57 1.87
C PRO A 17 9.71 -7.62 1.92
N LYS A 18 9.98 -8.79 2.50
CA LYS A 18 8.97 -9.86 2.70
C LYS A 18 7.79 -9.35 3.54
N THR A 19 7.93 -8.18 4.14
CA THR A 19 6.89 -7.32 4.67
C THR A 19 6.07 -6.71 3.53
N HIS A 20 4.99 -7.40 3.14
CA HIS A 20 3.89 -6.84 2.35
C HIS A 20 3.08 -5.82 3.16
N ASN A 21 3.79 -4.89 3.79
CA ASN A 21 3.23 -3.93 4.69
C ASN A 21 3.05 -2.61 3.93
N LEU A 22 1.85 -2.41 3.40
CA LEU A 22 1.45 -1.20 2.69
C LEU A 22 1.77 0.08 3.48
N ILE A 23 1.65 0.03 4.82
CA ILE A 23 1.95 1.16 5.71
C ILE A 23 3.45 1.48 5.67
N PHE A 24 4.33 0.46 5.66
CA PHE A 24 5.76 0.66 5.51
C PHE A 24 6.09 1.33 4.17
N LEU A 25 5.55 0.82 3.05
CA LEU A 25 5.78 1.38 1.73
C LEU A 25 5.34 2.85 1.62
N LEU A 26 4.18 3.18 2.20
CA LEU A 26 3.70 4.57 2.25
C LEU A 26 4.63 5.45 3.10
N ARG A 27 5.12 4.96 4.24
CA ARG A 27 6.11 5.71 5.05
C ARG A 27 7.41 5.95 4.30
N GLU A 28 7.91 4.95 3.59
CA GLU A 28 9.12 5.10 2.75
C GLU A 28 8.89 6.12 1.64
N LEU A 29 7.73 6.11 0.97
CA LEU A 29 7.35 7.13 0.00
C LEU A 29 7.35 8.54 0.63
N GLY A 30 6.80 8.66 1.84
CA GLY A 30 6.77 9.89 2.63
C GLY A 30 8.13 10.53 2.88
N LYS A 31 9.22 9.74 2.91
CA LYS A 31 10.57 10.28 3.09
C LYS A 31 11.05 11.11 1.89
N TYR A 32 10.53 10.83 0.70
CA TYR A 32 10.97 11.44 -0.56
C TYR A 32 9.88 12.30 -1.23
N HIS A 33 8.62 12.14 -0.83
CA HIS A 33 7.49 12.83 -1.46
C HIS A 33 6.37 13.10 -0.45
N LYS A 34 5.87 14.35 -0.39
CA LYS A 34 4.66 14.74 0.36
C LYS A 34 4.57 14.14 1.77
N LYS A 35 5.64 14.31 2.56
CA LYS A 35 5.79 13.70 3.89
C LYS A 35 4.59 13.96 4.80
N ASN A 36 4.17 15.22 4.93
CA ASN A 36 3.12 15.63 5.86
C ASN A 36 1.75 15.09 5.44
N GLU A 37 1.47 15.08 4.13
CA GLU A 37 0.25 14.54 3.54
C GLU A 37 0.18 13.04 3.72
N ILE A 38 1.30 12.35 3.51
CA ILE A 38 1.41 10.90 3.71
C ILE A 38 1.27 10.53 5.19
N GLU A 39 1.95 11.25 6.10
CA GLU A 39 1.81 11.01 7.54
C GLU A 39 0.37 11.24 8.02
N ARG A 40 -0.29 12.30 7.51
CA ARG A 40 -1.70 12.57 7.78
C ARG A 40 -2.60 11.46 7.23
N PHE A 41 -2.42 11.07 5.97
CA PHE A 41 -3.18 10.00 5.34
C PHE A 41 -3.06 8.70 6.12
N LEU A 42 -1.85 8.33 6.52
CA LEU A 42 -1.58 7.16 7.35
C LEU A 42 -2.31 7.24 8.69
N LYS A 43 -2.20 8.38 9.39
CA LYS A 43 -2.86 8.58 10.69
C LYS A 43 -4.38 8.47 10.60
N GLU A 44 -4.98 9.08 9.58
CA GLU A 44 -6.44 9.10 9.39
C GLU A 44 -7.01 7.75 8.92
N ASN A 45 -6.19 6.89 8.31
CA ASN A 45 -6.66 5.66 7.66
C ASN A 45 -5.99 4.39 8.18
N ILE A 46 -5.25 4.45 9.30
CA ILE A 46 -4.41 3.34 9.79
C ILE A 46 -5.19 2.03 9.96
N THR A 47 -6.39 2.08 10.54
CA THR A 47 -7.23 0.89 10.75
C THR A 47 -7.63 0.23 9.43
N GLY A 48 -8.02 1.03 8.43
CA GLY A 48 -8.38 0.53 7.10
C GLY A 48 -7.17 -0.05 6.37
N LEU A 49 -6.01 0.60 6.49
CA LEU A 49 -4.76 0.12 5.91
C LEU A 49 -4.30 -1.19 6.55
N SER A 50 -4.38 -1.33 7.87
CA SER A 50 -4.07 -2.59 8.56
C SER A 50 -4.99 -3.71 8.09
N ARG A 51 -6.30 -3.44 7.97
CA ARG A 51 -7.26 -4.41 7.43
C ARG A 51 -6.90 -4.84 6.00
N LEU A 52 -6.47 -3.92 5.13
CA LEU A 52 -6.00 -4.29 3.78
C LEU A 52 -4.75 -5.17 3.80
N VAL A 53 -3.81 -4.92 4.72
CA VAL A 53 -2.64 -5.78 4.90
C VAL A 53 -3.07 -7.19 5.32
N ASP A 54 -3.99 -7.30 6.27
CA ASP A 54 -4.52 -8.60 6.72
C ASP A 54 -5.26 -9.33 5.59
N ILE A 55 -6.12 -8.63 4.85
CA ILE A 55 -6.82 -9.16 3.66
C ILE A 55 -5.83 -9.70 2.64
N TYR A 56 -4.73 -8.98 2.38
CA TYR A 56 -3.74 -9.37 1.39
C TYR A 56 -2.87 -10.57 1.83
N ILE A 57 -2.59 -10.70 3.13
CA ILE A 57 -1.90 -11.88 3.68
C ILE A 57 -2.84 -13.09 3.60
N THR A 58 -4.05 -12.93 4.12
CA THR A 58 -5.03 -14.01 4.19
C THR A 58 -5.50 -14.48 2.81
N SER A 59 -5.60 -13.59 1.80
CA SER A 59 -5.95 -13.99 0.42
C SER A 59 -4.96 -14.92 -0.24
N ARG A 60 -3.69 -14.91 0.20
CA ARG A 60 -2.63 -15.74 -0.38
C ARG A 60 -2.36 -17.01 0.41
N TYR A 61 -2.65 -17.02 1.70
CA TYR A 61 -2.22 -18.11 2.59
C TYR A 61 -3.37 -18.78 3.34
N MET A 62 -4.60 -18.28 3.21
CA MET A 62 -5.76 -18.81 3.93
C MET A 62 -6.97 -18.94 3.00
N VAL A 63 -7.79 -19.95 3.25
CA VAL A 63 -9.12 -20.08 2.64
C VAL A 63 -10.09 -19.25 3.49
N ARG A 64 -10.39 -18.03 3.05
CA ARG A 64 -11.44 -17.18 3.63
C ARG A 64 -12.33 -16.65 2.54
N GLU A 65 -13.56 -16.30 2.91
CA GLU A 65 -14.44 -15.53 2.04
C GLU A 65 -14.03 -14.06 2.04
N PHE A 66 -14.18 -13.42 0.88
CA PHE A 66 -14.00 -11.99 0.68
C PHE A 66 -15.35 -11.38 0.35
N TYR A 67 -15.66 -10.27 1.01
CA TYR A 67 -16.94 -9.59 0.84
C TYR A 67 -16.75 -8.30 0.06
N LYS A 68 -17.86 -7.78 -0.47
CA LYS A 68 -17.87 -6.53 -1.24
C LYS A 68 -17.24 -5.37 -0.46
N GLU A 69 -17.45 -5.34 0.85
CA GLU A 69 -16.94 -4.34 1.78
C GLU A 69 -15.41 -4.29 1.81
N ASP A 70 -14.74 -5.44 1.62
CA ASP A 70 -13.27 -5.51 1.53
C ASP A 70 -12.77 -4.79 0.27
N VAL A 71 -13.50 -4.95 -0.85
CA VAL A 71 -13.20 -4.29 -2.13
C VAL A 71 -13.50 -2.79 -2.05
N ASP A 72 -14.66 -2.43 -1.51
CA ASP A 72 -15.08 -1.03 -1.36
C ASP A 72 -14.10 -0.27 -0.45
N LEU A 73 -13.63 -0.90 0.64
CA LEU A 73 -12.57 -0.36 1.49
C LEU A 73 -11.30 -0.08 0.69
N ALA A 74 -10.83 -1.05 -0.11
CA ALA A 74 -9.63 -0.90 -0.92
C ALA A 74 -9.72 0.26 -1.91
N ILE A 75 -10.83 0.33 -2.65
CA ILE A 75 -11.08 1.39 -3.64
C ILE A 75 -11.16 2.76 -2.97
N ASN A 76 -11.85 2.86 -1.83
CA ASN A 76 -11.98 4.12 -1.10
C ASN A 76 -10.64 4.61 -0.56
N LEU A 77 -9.81 3.72 -0.02
CA LEU A 77 -8.47 4.07 0.44
C LEU A 77 -7.57 4.51 -0.70
N PHE A 78 -7.64 3.85 -1.86
CA PHE A 78 -6.91 4.26 -3.06
C PHE A 78 -7.32 5.67 -3.53
N LYS A 79 -8.62 5.94 -3.63
CA LYS A 79 -9.12 7.27 -4.03
C LYS A 79 -8.71 8.37 -3.06
N LYS A 80 -8.72 8.09 -1.75
CA LYS A 80 -8.22 9.03 -0.73
C LYS A 80 -6.72 9.29 -0.89
N LEU A 81 -5.93 8.23 -1.08
CA LEU A 81 -4.48 8.35 -1.27
C LEU A 81 -4.16 9.16 -2.52
N GLU A 82 -4.82 8.88 -3.64
CA GLU A 82 -4.64 9.64 -4.89
C GLU A 82 -4.90 11.13 -4.68
N LYS A 83 -5.96 11.49 -3.94
CA LYS A 83 -6.26 12.88 -3.58
C LYS A 83 -5.19 13.51 -2.68
N SER A 84 -4.61 12.76 -1.75
CA SER A 84 -3.52 13.23 -0.90
C SER A 84 -2.19 13.40 -1.66
N LEU A 85 -2.02 12.68 -2.78
CA LEU A 85 -0.81 12.72 -3.60
C LEU A 85 -0.90 13.66 -4.82
N ARG A 86 -2.09 14.11 -5.21
CA ARG A 86 -2.29 15.21 -6.17
C ARG A 86 -1.87 16.55 -5.56
#